data_AF-A0A3L6ZWH1-F1
#
_entry.id   AF-A0A3L6ZWH1-F1
#
_cell.length_a   1.000
_cell.length_b   1.000
_cell.length_c   1.000
_cell.angle_alpha   90.00
_cell.angle_beta   90.00
_cell.angle_gamma   90.00
#
_symmetry.space_group_name_H-M   'P 1'
#
loop_
_entity.id
_entity.type
_entity.pdbx_description
1 polymer ?
#
loop_
_entity_poly.entity_id
_entity_poly.type
_entity_poly.pdbx_seq_one_letter_code
_entity_poly.pdbx_strand_id
1 'polypeptide(L)'
;MAHRTDAQTENGTRDPRTEQVRDWAALWRRDGSSSVVHVDAAALFDGSGQDAEARRDTIRNSLRTAGAPAADCEAIDRILAEPTGVGGPCSRFLVATEGDVIIDEILAGPMTSAESVEYTAVPNLLPLLVDRKNDALYLVVEAAREGGEIHAFRARHTASLHDEDIQGRTDSLNKVQAGGWSHSRYQHHSEEIWRQNQNQLASAVDTLVRELRPRLLVLAGDVRAVQLLSDELAPASREIASTVPTHVRAAGSSRDALNDHVAARLTELRAKDEQAAVDRLSAGDFENGAVGVGAVIHALQQGQVEKMLIDLDAIGDRSLFALASEPWVASAPEEALGAAVLGSVPAALALSRAALVADSRLMFVDTGRLPERAGVAAVLRWPTGPAVPGTPRWTPRP
;
A
#
# COMPACT_ATOMS: atom_id res chain seq x y z
N MET A 1 13.21 -22.82 -47.20
CA MET A 1 12.01 -22.43 -46.42
C MET A 1 12.15 -23.00 -45.02
N ALA A 2 12.81 -22.26 -44.14
CA ALA A 2 12.94 -22.61 -42.72
C ALA A 2 12.28 -21.46 -41.95
N HIS A 3 11.08 -21.72 -41.43
CA HIS A 3 10.39 -20.81 -40.54
C HIS A 3 11.08 -20.85 -39.17
N ARG A 4 11.78 -19.75 -38.84
CA ARG A 4 12.22 -19.43 -37.49
C ARG A 4 11.04 -18.78 -36.79
N THR A 5 10.49 -19.44 -35.78
CA THR A 5 9.50 -18.89 -34.88
C THR A 5 10.25 -18.09 -33.82
N ASP A 6 10.22 -16.77 -33.92
CA ASP A 6 10.70 -15.87 -32.87
C ASP A 6 9.73 -15.95 -31.69
N ALA A 7 10.13 -16.70 -30.65
CA ALA A 7 9.54 -16.59 -29.33
C ALA A 7 10.05 -15.30 -28.70
N GLN A 8 9.25 -14.22 -28.82
CA GLN A 8 9.41 -13.03 -27.99
C GLN A 8 9.09 -13.40 -26.54
N THR A 9 10.13 -13.54 -25.73
CA THR A 9 10.05 -13.55 -24.28
C THR A 9 9.52 -12.20 -23.79
N GLU A 10 8.24 -12.16 -23.41
CA GLU A 10 7.64 -11.11 -22.58
C GLU A 10 8.28 -11.14 -21.19
N ASN A 11 9.43 -10.47 -21.04
CA ASN A 11 10.01 -10.22 -19.73
C ASN A 11 9.41 -8.92 -19.18
N GLY A 12 8.15 -9.00 -18.73
CA GLY A 12 7.49 -7.92 -18.02
C GLY A 12 8.05 -7.82 -16.60
N THR A 13 8.70 -6.71 -16.27
CA THR A 13 9.09 -6.35 -14.89
C THR A 13 7.88 -6.50 -13.98
N ARG A 14 7.89 -7.51 -13.11
CA ARG A 14 6.78 -7.79 -12.18
C ARG A 14 6.74 -6.69 -11.11
N ASP A 15 5.53 -6.30 -10.72
CA ASP A 15 5.34 -5.33 -9.65
C ASP A 15 5.84 -5.97 -8.33
N PRO A 16 6.86 -5.42 -7.66
CA PRO A 16 7.43 -5.97 -6.44
C PRO A 16 6.38 -6.15 -5.32
N ARG A 17 5.27 -5.40 -5.38
CA ARG A 17 4.15 -5.57 -4.45
C ARG A 17 3.47 -6.93 -4.56
N THR A 18 3.39 -7.46 -5.77
CA THR A 18 2.76 -8.75 -6.03
C THR A 18 3.66 -9.91 -5.59
N GLU A 19 4.98 -9.73 -5.67
CA GLU A 19 5.94 -10.75 -5.24
C GLU A 19 5.95 -10.88 -3.71
N GLN A 20 6.02 -9.77 -3.00
CA GLN A 20 6.04 -9.80 -1.53
C GLN A 20 4.74 -10.37 -0.91
N VAL A 21 3.57 -10.08 -1.48
CA VAL A 21 2.30 -10.70 -1.02
C VAL A 21 2.29 -12.21 -1.28
N ARG A 22 2.92 -12.68 -2.36
CA ARG A 22 3.08 -14.11 -2.63
C ARG A 22 4.04 -14.76 -1.63
N ASP A 23 5.10 -14.07 -1.23
CA ASP A 23 6.03 -14.56 -0.21
C ASP A 23 5.33 -14.71 1.14
N TRP A 24 4.47 -13.75 1.52
CA TRP A 24 3.65 -13.86 2.74
C TRP A 24 2.62 -14.99 2.65
N ALA A 25 1.98 -15.18 1.50
CA ALA A 25 1.10 -16.33 1.28
C ALA A 25 1.88 -17.66 1.35
N ALA A 26 3.12 -17.69 0.87
CA ALA A 26 3.99 -18.85 0.98
C ALA A 26 4.36 -19.14 2.44
N LEU A 27 4.66 -18.10 3.24
CA LEU A 27 4.88 -18.23 4.69
C LEU A 27 3.68 -18.88 5.37
N TRP A 28 2.45 -18.42 5.10
CA TRP A 28 1.23 -19.02 5.69
C TRP A 28 0.90 -20.44 5.22
N ARG A 29 1.52 -20.91 4.13
CA ARG A 29 1.45 -22.32 3.68
C ARG A 29 2.55 -23.20 4.29
N ARG A 30 3.59 -22.63 4.90
CA ARG A 30 4.62 -23.42 5.56
C ARG A 30 4.03 -24.13 6.76
N ASP A 31 4.43 -25.37 6.95
CA ASP A 31 4.18 -26.10 8.18
C ASP A 31 5.14 -25.61 9.27
N GLY A 32 4.67 -25.62 10.52
CA GLY A 32 5.45 -25.23 11.69
C GLY A 32 5.13 -23.84 12.21
N SER A 33 5.72 -23.53 13.36
CA SER A 33 5.56 -22.23 14.02
C SER A 33 6.71 -21.29 13.63
N SER A 34 6.42 -20.01 13.59
CA SER A 34 7.40 -18.95 13.39
C SER A 34 7.49 -18.05 14.61
N SER A 35 8.68 -17.52 14.86
CA SER A 35 8.91 -16.49 15.87
C SER A 35 8.57 -15.13 15.27
N VAL A 36 7.61 -14.42 15.87
CA VAL A 36 7.11 -13.13 15.37
C VAL A 36 7.38 -12.05 16.40
N VAL A 37 7.92 -10.92 15.95
CA VAL A 37 8.08 -9.71 16.76
C VAL A 37 7.56 -8.52 16.00
N HIS A 38 6.57 -7.83 16.54
CA HIS A 38 6.14 -6.50 16.09
C HIS A 38 6.26 -5.54 17.26
N VAL A 39 7.19 -4.59 17.17
CA VAL A 39 7.53 -3.69 18.28
C VAL A 39 7.70 -2.26 17.81
N ASP A 40 7.48 -1.32 18.73
CA ASP A 40 7.90 0.06 18.53
C ASP A 40 9.42 0.11 18.40
N ALA A 41 9.89 0.50 17.21
CA ALA A 41 11.31 0.54 16.90
C ALA A 41 11.92 1.90 17.26
N ALA A 42 11.14 2.98 17.27
CA ALA A 42 11.62 4.26 17.76
C ALA A 42 12.01 4.16 19.25
N ALA A 43 11.21 3.44 20.04
CA ALA A 43 11.51 3.15 21.45
C ALA A 43 12.81 2.35 21.67
N LEU A 44 13.33 1.65 20.67
CA LEU A 44 14.61 0.93 20.74
C LEU A 44 15.84 1.84 20.54
N PHE A 45 15.67 3.06 20.02
CA PHE A 45 16.79 3.94 19.67
C PHE A 45 16.69 5.36 20.22
N ASP A 46 15.49 5.83 20.59
CA ASP A 46 15.26 7.19 21.11
C ASP A 46 15.60 7.37 22.60
N GLY A 47 15.92 6.27 23.31
CA GLY A 47 16.28 6.23 24.74
C GLY A 47 17.78 6.25 25.01
N SER A 48 18.18 6.12 26.28
CA SER A 48 19.59 5.86 26.61
C SER A 48 19.97 4.45 26.12
N GLY A 49 21.25 4.21 25.82
CA GLY A 49 21.70 2.88 25.37
C GLY A 49 21.35 1.73 26.32
N GLN A 50 21.22 2.01 27.63
CA GLN A 50 20.80 1.05 28.65
C GLN A 50 19.31 0.70 28.55
N ASP A 51 18.46 1.67 28.20
CA ASP A 51 17.01 1.44 28.04
C ASP A 51 16.73 0.56 26.81
N ALA A 52 17.48 0.79 25.73
CA ALA A 52 17.41 -0.02 24.50
C ALA A 52 17.81 -1.48 24.74
N GLU A 53 18.89 -1.71 25.50
CA GLU A 53 19.35 -3.07 25.83
C GLU A 53 18.36 -3.80 26.74
N ALA A 54 17.87 -3.15 27.80
CA ALA A 54 16.84 -3.72 28.68
C ALA A 54 15.54 -4.07 27.92
N ARG A 55 15.20 -3.25 26.91
CA ARG A 55 14.05 -3.50 26.04
C ARG A 55 14.26 -4.74 25.17
N ARG A 56 15.42 -4.88 24.53
CA ARG A 56 15.76 -6.08 23.76
C ARG A 56 15.78 -7.34 24.63
N ASP A 57 16.32 -7.26 25.85
CA ASP A 57 16.28 -8.37 26.81
C ASP A 57 14.85 -8.79 27.16
N THR A 58 13.94 -7.82 27.30
CA THR A 58 12.52 -8.09 27.53
C THR A 58 11.88 -8.83 26.35
N ILE A 59 12.18 -8.41 25.12
CA ILE A 59 11.69 -9.07 23.89
C ILE A 59 12.24 -10.49 23.80
N ARG A 60 13.56 -10.66 23.99
CA ARG A 60 14.23 -11.97 23.97
C ARG A 60 13.65 -12.94 25.01
N ASN A 61 13.42 -12.47 26.23
CA ASN A 61 12.80 -13.26 27.29
C ASN A 61 11.34 -13.62 26.95
N SER A 62 10.61 -12.72 26.31
CA SER A 62 9.23 -12.96 25.88
C SER A 62 9.17 -14.04 24.78
N LEU A 63 10.04 -13.98 23.78
CA LEU A 63 10.18 -15.03 22.76
C LEU A 63 10.48 -16.40 23.37
N ARG A 64 11.48 -16.46 24.27
CA ARG A 64 11.86 -17.69 24.94
C ARG A 64 10.73 -18.27 25.78
N THR A 65 9.94 -17.40 26.43
CA THR A 65 8.76 -17.78 27.21
C THR A 65 7.63 -18.29 26.32
N ALA A 66 7.46 -17.72 25.13
CA ALA A 66 6.52 -18.20 24.11
C ALA A 66 6.92 -19.54 23.47
N GLY A 67 8.14 -20.02 23.73
CA GLY A 67 8.66 -21.29 23.21
C GLY A 67 9.44 -21.17 21.90
N ALA A 68 9.84 -19.96 21.52
CA ALA A 68 10.67 -19.73 20.34
C ALA A 68 12.02 -20.48 20.43
N PRO A 69 12.52 -21.05 19.32
CA PRO A 69 13.87 -21.63 19.24
C PRO A 69 14.95 -20.61 19.61
N ALA A 70 16.03 -21.08 20.26
CA ALA A 70 17.16 -20.22 20.63
C ALA A 70 17.80 -19.53 19.40
N ALA A 71 17.90 -20.25 18.28
CA ALA A 71 18.43 -19.70 17.03
C ALA A 71 17.58 -18.52 16.51
N ASP A 72 16.25 -18.63 16.55
CA ASP A 72 15.33 -17.54 16.17
C ASP A 72 15.51 -16.33 17.10
N CYS A 73 15.63 -16.58 18.41
CA CYS A 73 15.82 -15.53 19.40
C CYS A 73 17.13 -14.75 19.16
N GLU A 74 18.23 -15.45 18.87
CA GLU A 74 19.52 -14.84 18.54
C GLU A 74 19.48 -14.06 17.22
N ALA A 75 18.79 -14.59 16.21
CA ALA A 75 18.66 -13.94 14.91
C ALA A 75 17.87 -12.63 15.02
N ILE A 76 16.73 -12.66 15.70
CA ILE A 76 15.89 -11.48 15.95
C ILE A 76 16.65 -10.44 16.78
N ASP A 77 17.32 -10.86 17.86
CA ASP A 77 18.07 -9.96 18.73
C ASP A 77 19.18 -9.19 17.98
N ARG A 78 19.90 -9.88 17.09
CA ARG A 78 20.92 -9.26 16.23
C ARG A 78 20.33 -8.16 15.36
N ILE A 79 19.18 -8.43 14.73
CA ILE A 79 18.49 -7.47 13.86
C ILE A 79 17.98 -6.28 14.67
N LEU A 80 17.39 -6.50 15.85
CA LEU A 80 16.90 -5.43 16.73
C LEU A 80 18.02 -4.56 17.31
N ALA A 81 19.28 -5.01 17.30
CA ALA A 81 20.42 -4.19 17.70
C ALA A 81 20.83 -3.17 16.63
N GLU A 82 20.39 -3.35 15.37
CA GLU A 82 20.72 -2.46 14.27
C GLU A 82 19.73 -1.29 14.17
N PRO A 83 20.21 -0.04 14.05
CA PRO A 83 19.35 1.12 13.83
C PRO A 83 18.46 0.94 12.60
N THR A 84 17.21 1.39 12.69
CA THR A 84 16.24 1.32 11.58
C THR A 84 16.62 2.21 10.39
N GLY A 85 17.43 3.25 10.61
CA GLY A 85 17.76 4.25 9.59
C GLY A 85 16.58 5.15 9.19
N VAL A 86 15.42 5.00 9.84
CA VAL A 86 14.21 5.80 9.61
C VAL A 86 14.05 6.80 10.74
N GLY A 87 13.89 8.09 10.41
CA GLY A 87 13.65 9.13 11.40
C GLY A 87 12.17 9.22 11.80
N GLY A 88 11.92 9.50 13.08
CA GLY A 88 10.58 9.66 13.66
C GLY A 88 9.94 8.34 14.08
N PRO A 89 8.66 8.36 14.51
CA PRO A 89 7.96 7.16 14.95
C PRO A 89 7.97 6.08 13.87
N CYS A 90 8.36 4.87 14.25
CA CYS A 90 8.34 3.69 13.39
C CYS A 90 8.21 2.42 14.22
N SER A 91 7.70 1.36 13.60
CA SER A 91 7.69 0.01 14.18
C SER A 91 8.48 -0.94 13.29
N ARG A 92 9.00 -2.03 13.87
CA ARG A 92 9.69 -3.09 13.13
C ARG A 92 8.95 -4.40 13.29
N PHE A 93 8.72 -5.08 12.17
CA PHE A 93 8.02 -6.35 12.10
C PHE A 93 9.00 -7.41 11.60
N LEU A 94 9.24 -8.41 12.43
CA LEU A 94 10.19 -9.48 12.20
C LEU A 94 9.47 -10.83 12.23
N VAL A 95 9.82 -11.70 11.28
CA VAL A 95 9.48 -13.12 11.33
C VAL A 95 10.74 -13.93 11.15
N ALA A 96 11.01 -14.83 12.09
CA ALA A 96 12.11 -15.78 12.03
C ALA A 96 11.62 -17.22 12.04
N THR A 97 12.39 -18.09 11.40
CA THR A 97 12.19 -19.54 11.38
C THR A 97 13.53 -20.21 11.16
N GLU A 98 13.81 -21.24 11.96
CA GLU A 98 15.04 -22.05 11.83
C GLU A 98 16.34 -21.23 11.94
N GLY A 99 16.31 -20.10 12.68
CA GLY A 99 17.43 -19.17 12.84
C GLY A 99 17.59 -18.14 11.72
N ASP A 100 16.73 -18.18 10.70
CA ASP A 100 16.74 -17.21 9.60
C ASP A 100 15.58 -16.21 9.75
N VAL A 101 15.89 -14.92 9.62
CA VAL A 101 14.88 -13.85 9.56
C VAL A 101 14.38 -13.75 8.13
N ILE A 102 13.14 -14.17 7.91
CA ILE A 102 12.50 -14.26 6.59
C ILE A 102 11.65 -13.02 6.27
N ILE A 103 11.29 -12.23 7.27
CA ILE A 103 10.64 -10.92 7.12
C ILE A 103 11.35 -9.95 8.05
N ASP A 104 11.78 -8.83 7.49
CA ASP A 104 12.29 -7.67 8.20
C ASP A 104 11.74 -6.40 7.57
N GLU A 105 10.65 -5.88 8.15
CA GLU A 105 9.96 -4.70 7.63
C GLU A 105 9.95 -3.59 8.67
N ILE A 106 10.28 -2.39 8.23
CA ILE A 106 10.13 -1.16 9.02
C ILE A 106 8.88 -0.43 8.52
N LEU A 107 7.93 -0.21 9.41
CA LEU A 107 6.68 0.49 9.14
C LEU A 107 6.82 1.91 9.67
N ALA A 108 6.81 2.90 8.77
CA ALA A 108 6.92 4.31 9.13
C ALA A 108 5.61 4.84 9.72
N GLY A 109 5.72 5.73 10.70
CA GLY A 109 4.59 6.30 11.41
C GLY A 109 4.30 5.63 12.76
N PRO A 110 3.33 6.17 13.50
CA PRO A 110 2.95 5.59 14.79
C PRO A 110 2.41 4.18 14.59
N MET A 111 2.71 3.30 15.55
CA MET A 111 2.21 1.95 15.54
C MET A 111 0.68 1.93 15.61
N THR A 112 0.03 1.26 14.66
CA THR A 112 -1.44 1.18 14.57
C THR A 112 -2.04 -0.08 15.20
N SER A 113 -1.19 -1.00 15.66
CA SER A 113 -1.59 -2.22 16.35
C SER A 113 -0.79 -2.37 17.65
N ALA A 114 -1.27 -3.21 18.56
CA ALA A 114 -0.51 -3.56 19.74
C ALA A 114 0.79 -4.28 19.35
N GLU A 115 1.81 -4.15 20.19
CA GLU A 115 3.01 -4.96 20.06
C GLU A 115 2.70 -6.44 20.24
N SER A 116 3.46 -7.26 19.54
CA SER A 116 3.35 -8.72 19.64
C SER A 116 4.73 -9.35 19.69
N VAL A 117 4.87 -10.35 20.56
CA VAL A 117 6.04 -11.21 20.65
C VAL A 117 5.52 -12.62 20.84
N GLU A 118 5.57 -13.42 19.78
CA GLU A 118 4.82 -14.68 19.68
C GLU A 118 5.66 -15.78 19.04
N TYR A 119 5.34 -17.03 19.37
CA TYR A 119 5.78 -18.20 18.62
C TYR A 119 4.53 -19.00 18.22
N THR A 120 4.16 -18.92 16.94
CA THR A 120 2.83 -19.34 16.48
C THR A 120 2.85 -19.98 15.10
N ALA A 121 1.95 -20.93 14.86
CA ALA A 121 1.71 -21.54 13.54
C ALA A 121 0.93 -20.63 12.59
N VAL A 122 0.34 -19.53 13.10
CA VAL A 122 -0.44 -18.58 12.32
C VAL A 122 0.07 -17.16 12.61
N PRO A 123 1.23 -16.76 12.05
CA PRO A 123 1.79 -15.43 12.28
C PRO A 123 0.82 -14.35 11.82
N ASN A 124 0.59 -13.34 12.66
CA ASN A 124 -0.33 -12.23 12.36
C ASN A 124 0.33 -11.20 11.42
N LEU A 125 0.21 -11.40 10.11
CA LEU A 125 0.75 -10.48 9.10
C LEU A 125 -0.18 -9.30 8.77
N LEU A 126 -1.29 -9.12 9.51
CA LEU A 126 -2.22 -8.01 9.27
C LEU A 126 -1.55 -6.63 9.36
N PRO A 127 -0.64 -6.33 10.30
CA PRO A 127 0.02 -5.02 10.33
C PRO A 127 0.73 -4.68 9.02
N LEU A 128 1.42 -5.66 8.42
CA LEU A 128 2.07 -5.49 7.12
C LEU A 128 1.06 -5.26 6.00
N LEU A 129 0.00 -6.08 5.97
CA LEU A 129 -1.04 -6.03 4.95
C LEU A 129 -1.85 -4.71 4.99
N VAL A 130 -2.12 -4.19 6.19
CA VAL A 130 -2.82 -2.92 6.42
C VAL A 130 -1.92 -1.74 6.04
N ASP A 131 -0.65 -1.77 6.41
CA ASP A 131 0.29 -0.72 6.03
C ASP A 131 0.41 -0.58 4.50
N ARG A 132 0.26 -1.69 3.76
CA ARG A 132 0.15 -1.66 2.28
C ARG A 132 -1.08 -0.96 1.74
N LYS A 133 -2.17 -0.79 2.50
CA LYS A 133 -3.33 0.02 2.09
C LYS A 133 -2.89 1.42 1.65
N ASN A 134 -1.78 1.90 2.23
CA ASN A 134 -1.22 3.22 1.95
C ASN A 134 -0.14 3.22 0.85
N ASP A 135 0.15 2.09 0.21
CA ASP A 135 1.26 1.95 -0.76
C ASP A 135 0.90 2.49 -2.16
N ALA A 136 1.04 3.79 -2.35
CA ALA A 136 0.91 4.46 -3.64
C ALA A 136 2.20 5.19 -4.01
N LEU A 137 2.66 4.98 -5.24
CA LEU A 137 3.73 5.78 -5.83
C LEU A 137 3.13 7.10 -6.35
N TYR A 138 3.77 8.22 -6.04
CA TYR A 138 3.40 9.54 -6.52
C TYR A 138 4.63 10.36 -6.88
N LEU A 139 4.47 11.27 -7.83
CA LEU A 139 5.50 12.24 -8.19
C LEU A 139 5.14 13.60 -7.61
N VAL A 140 6.14 14.34 -7.16
CA VAL A 140 6.03 15.77 -6.87
C VAL A 140 6.96 16.49 -7.83
N VAL A 141 6.43 17.49 -8.52
CA VAL A 141 7.19 18.36 -9.42
C VAL A 141 7.13 19.78 -8.88
N GLU A 142 8.29 20.32 -8.51
CA GLU A 142 8.44 21.71 -8.11
C GLU A 142 8.89 22.53 -9.32
N ALA A 143 7.93 23.14 -10.02
CA ALA A 143 8.16 23.89 -11.24
C ALA A 143 8.59 25.33 -10.94
N ALA A 144 9.69 25.75 -11.57
CA ALA A 144 10.24 27.10 -11.54
C ALA A 144 10.38 27.65 -12.97
N ARG A 145 10.75 28.93 -13.11
CA ARG A 145 10.91 29.54 -14.44
C ARG A 145 12.17 29.06 -15.17
N GLU A 146 13.21 28.69 -14.41
CA GLU A 146 14.45 28.12 -14.93
C GLU A 146 14.37 26.61 -15.21
N GLY A 147 13.35 25.90 -14.75
CA GLY A 147 13.28 24.43 -14.82
C GLY A 147 12.40 23.88 -13.71
N GLY A 148 12.79 22.74 -13.13
CA GLY A 148 12.10 22.20 -11.96
C GLY A 148 12.72 20.91 -11.46
N GLU A 149 12.34 20.55 -10.24
CA GLU A 149 12.79 19.32 -9.57
C GLU A 149 11.66 18.29 -9.62
N ILE A 150 12.00 17.02 -9.86
CA ILE A 150 11.07 15.89 -9.83
C ILE A 150 11.50 14.94 -8.72
N HIS A 151 10.57 14.66 -7.80
CA HIS A 151 10.77 13.70 -6.72
C HIS A 151 9.74 12.58 -6.83
N ALA A 152 10.19 11.33 -6.81
CA ALA A 152 9.32 10.17 -6.75
C ALA A 152 9.24 9.63 -5.33
N PHE A 153 8.04 9.63 -4.78
CA PHE A 153 7.79 9.12 -3.44
C PHE A 153 6.92 7.87 -3.50
N ARG A 154 7.03 7.06 -2.45
CA ARG A 154 6.07 6.01 -2.15
C ARG A 154 5.48 6.34 -0.79
N ALA A 155 4.16 6.42 -0.70
CA ALA A 155 3.48 6.96 0.48
C ALA A 155 3.75 6.20 1.80
N ARG A 156 4.34 5.00 1.76
CA ARG A 156 4.85 4.26 2.94
C ARG A 156 6.24 4.70 3.43
N HIS A 157 7.02 5.36 2.59
CA HIS A 157 8.37 5.80 2.89
C HIS A 157 8.42 7.32 2.95
N THR A 158 9.00 7.85 4.02
CA THR A 158 9.28 9.29 4.16
C THR A 158 10.45 9.74 3.28
N ALA A 159 11.27 8.81 2.79
CA ALA A 159 12.36 9.06 1.86
C ALA A 159 11.90 8.96 0.38
N SER A 160 12.44 9.85 -0.46
CA SER A 160 12.28 9.77 -1.91
C SER A 160 12.91 8.48 -2.45
N LEU A 161 12.21 7.81 -3.36
CA LEU A 161 12.73 6.62 -4.07
C LEU A 161 13.61 7.03 -5.26
N HIS A 162 13.44 8.26 -5.76
CA HIS A 162 14.16 8.79 -6.90
C HIS A 162 14.10 10.32 -6.89
N ASP A 163 15.27 10.96 -6.99
CA ASP A 163 15.41 12.41 -7.10
C ASP A 163 16.07 12.75 -8.45
N GLU A 164 15.38 13.54 -9.28
CA GLU A 164 15.91 14.04 -10.56
C GLU A 164 15.78 15.58 -10.59
N ASP A 165 16.91 16.28 -10.74
CA ASP A 165 16.96 17.74 -10.89
C ASP A 165 17.16 18.11 -12.36
N ILE A 166 16.23 18.87 -12.92
CA ILE A 166 16.26 19.32 -14.32
C ILE A 166 16.56 20.82 -14.35
N GLN A 167 17.85 21.10 -14.53
CA GLN A 167 18.36 22.45 -14.75
C GLN A 167 18.14 22.86 -16.22
N GLY A 168 17.18 23.75 -16.46
CA GLY A 168 16.91 24.33 -17.78
C GLY A 168 17.89 25.45 -18.16
N ARG A 169 17.75 25.96 -19.38
CA ARG A 169 18.68 26.96 -19.95
C ARG A 169 18.43 28.35 -19.35
N THR A 170 19.47 28.98 -18.78
CA THR A 170 19.41 30.21 -17.96
C THR A 170 19.87 31.48 -18.69
N ASP A 171 20.29 31.37 -19.96
CA ASP A 171 21.07 32.36 -20.73
C ASP A 171 20.42 33.75 -20.89
N SER A 172 19.15 33.94 -20.49
CA SER A 172 18.39 35.19 -20.63
C SER A 172 17.63 35.63 -19.37
N LEU A 173 17.81 34.95 -18.23
CA LEU A 173 17.07 35.25 -16.99
C LEU A 173 17.64 36.44 -16.20
N ASN A 174 18.82 36.95 -16.59
CA ASN A 174 19.36 38.19 -16.04
C ASN A 174 18.60 39.41 -16.59
N LYS A 175 17.82 40.04 -15.71
CA LYS A 175 17.09 41.28 -15.95
C LYS A 175 18.07 42.43 -16.23
N VAL A 176 18.43 42.65 -17.49
CA VAL A 176 19.14 43.87 -17.91
C VAL A 176 18.13 45.01 -17.98
N GLN A 177 18.30 46.04 -17.17
CA GLN A 177 17.59 47.30 -17.33
C GLN A 177 18.01 47.97 -18.64
N ALA A 178 17.28 47.72 -19.73
CA ALA A 178 17.44 48.46 -20.98
C ALA A 178 16.06 48.93 -21.46
N GLY A 179 15.82 50.24 -21.35
CA GLY A 179 14.54 50.86 -21.66
C GLY A 179 14.26 51.00 -23.16
N GLY A 180 12.97 51.15 -23.47
CA GLY A 180 12.46 51.82 -24.67
C GLY A 180 12.45 51.01 -25.96
N TRP A 181 11.26 50.59 -26.41
CA TRP A 181 10.95 49.99 -27.72
C TRP A 181 11.35 48.51 -27.98
N SER A 182 11.82 47.81 -26.96
CA SER A 182 12.23 46.41 -27.03
C SER A 182 11.47 45.48 -26.07
N HIS A 183 10.53 46.04 -25.28
CA HIS A 183 9.79 45.30 -24.25
C HIS A 183 8.98 44.10 -24.77
N SER A 184 8.30 44.23 -25.92
CA SER A 184 7.51 43.10 -26.47
C SER A 184 8.42 41.96 -26.97
N ARG A 185 9.55 42.26 -27.63
CA ARG A 185 10.49 41.22 -28.10
C ARG A 185 11.21 40.52 -26.96
N TYR A 186 11.59 41.24 -25.91
CA TYR A 186 12.22 40.64 -24.72
C TYR A 186 11.23 39.80 -23.90
N GLN A 187 9.98 40.25 -23.76
CA GLN A 187 8.93 39.45 -23.11
C GLN A 187 8.65 38.16 -23.88
N HIS A 188 8.52 38.23 -25.21
CA HIS A 188 8.32 37.03 -26.04
C HIS A 188 9.53 36.07 -26.00
N HIS A 189 10.76 36.57 -25.94
CA HIS A 189 11.94 35.73 -25.84
C HIS A 189 12.04 35.01 -24.49
N SER A 190 11.76 35.71 -23.39
CA SER A 190 11.70 35.09 -22.06
C SER A 190 10.56 34.08 -21.94
N GLU A 191 9.38 34.37 -22.50
CA GLU A 191 8.25 33.44 -22.53
C GLU A 191 8.55 32.18 -23.34
N GLU A 192 9.26 32.31 -24.47
CA GLU A 192 9.66 31.16 -25.29
C GLU A 192 10.69 30.28 -24.59
N ILE A 193 11.65 30.88 -23.87
CA ILE A 193 12.61 30.13 -23.05
C ILE A 193 11.89 29.41 -21.91
N TRP A 194 10.94 30.07 -21.24
CA TRP A 194 10.15 29.41 -20.19
C TRP A 194 9.36 28.24 -20.74
N ARG A 195 8.69 28.40 -21.89
CA ARG A 195 7.99 27.30 -22.55
C ARG A 195 8.96 26.17 -22.87
N GLN A 196 10.11 26.46 -23.48
CA GLN A 196 11.11 25.43 -23.78
C GLN A 196 11.57 24.67 -22.52
N ASN A 197 11.80 25.36 -21.41
CA ASN A 197 12.18 24.74 -20.14
C ASN A 197 11.04 23.85 -19.60
N GLN A 198 9.78 24.31 -19.68
CA GLN A 198 8.63 23.50 -19.25
C GLN A 198 8.39 22.29 -20.17
N ASN A 199 8.68 22.40 -21.47
CA ASN A 199 8.58 21.26 -22.40
C ASN A 199 9.61 20.18 -22.06
N GLN A 200 10.83 20.58 -21.67
CA GLN A 200 11.85 19.64 -21.21
C GLN A 200 11.43 18.95 -19.91
N LEU A 201 10.93 19.72 -18.94
CA LEU A 201 10.41 19.19 -17.68
C LEU A 201 9.23 18.24 -17.91
N ALA A 202 8.27 18.60 -18.78
CA ALA A 202 7.14 17.76 -19.15
C ALA A 202 7.60 16.43 -19.76
N SER A 203 8.57 16.45 -20.67
CA SER A 203 9.08 15.23 -21.31
C SER A 203 9.75 14.27 -20.32
N ALA A 204 10.42 14.79 -19.30
CA ALA A 204 11.01 13.97 -18.25
C ALA A 204 9.93 13.38 -17.33
N VAL A 205 8.96 14.20 -16.90
CA VAL A 205 7.78 13.75 -16.15
C VAL A 205 7.05 12.64 -16.91
N ASP A 206 6.79 12.81 -18.21
CA ASP A 206 6.10 11.82 -19.03
C ASP A 206 6.88 10.50 -19.17
N THR A 207 8.22 10.57 -19.10
CA THR A 207 9.07 9.39 -19.09
C THR A 207 8.97 8.66 -17.76
N LEU A 208 9.10 9.37 -16.64
CA LEU A 208 8.93 8.80 -15.30
C LEU A 208 7.51 8.27 -15.07
N VAL A 209 6.48 8.93 -15.57
CA VAL A 209 5.09 8.45 -15.48
C VAL A 209 4.94 7.11 -16.22
N ARG A 210 5.58 6.95 -17.39
CA ARG A 210 5.54 5.72 -18.17
C ARG A 210 6.33 4.58 -17.53
N GLU A 211 7.48 4.89 -16.95
CA GLU A 211 8.38 3.92 -16.33
C GLU A 211 7.90 3.48 -14.96
N LEU A 212 7.57 4.43 -14.08
CA LEU A 212 7.23 4.18 -12.68
C LEU A 212 5.73 3.97 -12.46
N ARG A 213 4.88 4.42 -13.39
CA ARG A 213 3.40 4.33 -13.30
C ARG A 213 2.85 4.86 -11.96
N PRO A 214 3.16 6.12 -11.60
CA PRO A 214 2.60 6.76 -10.41
C PRO A 214 1.07 6.83 -10.49
N ARG A 215 0.43 6.83 -9.33
CA ARG A 215 -1.02 7.04 -9.21
C ARG A 215 -1.41 8.51 -9.12
N LEU A 216 -0.46 9.38 -8.80
CA LEU A 216 -0.65 10.79 -8.57
C LEU A 216 0.60 11.56 -9.03
N LEU A 217 0.38 12.65 -9.74
CA LEU A 217 1.40 13.65 -10.07
C LEU A 217 1.01 14.96 -9.39
N VAL A 218 1.82 15.47 -8.49
CA VAL A 218 1.57 16.73 -7.77
C VAL A 218 2.44 17.82 -8.38
N LEU A 219 1.81 18.93 -8.77
CA LEU A 219 2.52 20.09 -9.33
C LEU A 219 2.51 21.24 -8.32
N ALA A 220 3.69 21.72 -7.96
CA ALA A 220 3.90 22.85 -7.05
C ALA A 220 4.90 23.86 -7.66
N GLY A 221 5.02 25.05 -7.07
CA GLY A 221 5.99 26.07 -7.49
C GLY A 221 5.37 27.33 -8.09
N ASP A 222 6.07 27.97 -9.04
CA ASP A 222 5.61 29.21 -9.68
C ASP A 222 4.34 28.95 -10.50
N VAL A 223 3.30 29.76 -10.24
CA VAL A 223 1.96 29.59 -10.85
C VAL A 223 2.01 29.53 -12.38
N ARG A 224 2.87 30.35 -12.99
CA ARG A 224 2.97 30.41 -14.45
C ARG A 224 3.79 29.25 -15.00
N ALA A 225 4.83 28.81 -14.28
CA ALA A 225 5.57 27.60 -14.63
C ALA A 225 4.68 26.36 -14.54
N VAL A 226 3.93 26.18 -13.46
CA VAL A 226 2.99 25.06 -13.28
C VAL A 226 1.92 25.04 -14.37
N GLN A 227 1.37 26.20 -14.76
CA GLN A 227 0.38 26.29 -15.83
C GLN A 227 0.96 25.81 -17.16
N LEU A 228 2.14 26.33 -17.54
CA LEU A 228 2.84 25.94 -18.75
C LEU A 228 3.20 24.45 -18.75
N LEU A 229 3.72 23.93 -17.64
CA LEU A 229 4.00 22.51 -17.47
C LEU A 229 2.74 21.66 -17.70
N SER A 230 1.63 22.01 -17.03
CA SER A 230 0.36 21.28 -17.17
C SER A 230 -0.15 21.25 -18.62
N ASP A 231 0.04 22.33 -19.36
CA ASP A 231 -0.35 22.44 -20.77
C ASP A 231 0.54 21.61 -21.71
N GLU A 232 1.78 21.32 -21.32
CA GLU A 232 2.76 20.57 -22.12
C GLU A 232 2.83 19.07 -21.76
N LEU A 233 2.27 18.65 -20.62
CA LEU A 233 2.17 17.23 -20.22
C LEU A 233 1.38 16.39 -21.23
N ALA A 234 1.82 15.15 -21.45
CA ALA A 234 1.03 14.17 -22.19
C ALA A 234 -0.32 13.89 -21.50
N PRO A 235 -1.37 13.47 -22.25
CA PRO A 235 -2.70 13.24 -21.69
C PRO A 235 -2.73 12.31 -20.47
N ALA A 236 -1.93 11.22 -20.48
CA ALA A 236 -1.86 10.27 -19.37
C ALA A 236 -1.30 10.88 -18.09
N SER A 237 -0.24 11.70 -18.21
CA SER A 237 0.36 12.41 -17.06
C SER A 237 -0.58 13.49 -16.53
N ARG A 238 -1.27 14.21 -17.44
CA ARG A 238 -2.25 15.24 -17.08
C ARG A 238 -3.46 14.65 -16.34
N GLU A 239 -3.90 13.44 -16.69
CA GLU A 239 -5.04 12.77 -16.04
C GLU A 239 -4.80 12.52 -14.54
N ILE A 240 -3.56 12.22 -14.16
CA ILE A 240 -3.17 11.97 -12.77
C ILE A 240 -2.60 13.23 -12.08
N ALA A 241 -2.54 14.37 -12.79
CA ALA A 241 -1.96 15.60 -12.29
C ALA A 241 -2.90 16.32 -11.29
N SER A 242 -2.31 16.93 -10.27
CA SER A 242 -3.01 17.75 -9.29
C SER A 242 -2.11 18.89 -8.82
N THR A 243 -2.55 20.13 -9.05
CA THR A 243 -1.81 21.33 -8.66
C THR A 243 -2.08 21.71 -7.21
N VAL A 244 -1.03 22.02 -6.45
CA VAL A 244 -1.15 22.56 -5.09
C VAL A 244 -1.74 23.98 -5.13
N PRO A 245 -2.83 24.27 -4.42
CA PRO A 245 -3.43 25.60 -4.40
C PRO A 245 -2.49 26.68 -3.85
N THR A 246 -2.29 27.78 -4.58
CA THR A 246 -1.38 28.87 -4.19
C THR A 246 -1.86 29.69 -2.98
N HIS A 247 -3.12 29.53 -2.56
CA HIS A 247 -3.76 30.33 -1.51
C HIS A 247 -3.56 29.81 -0.07
N VAL A 248 -2.80 28.72 0.15
CA VAL A 248 -2.55 28.14 1.49
C VAL A 248 -1.53 28.98 2.31
N ARG A 249 -1.29 30.24 1.96
CA ARG A 249 -0.39 31.18 2.68
C ARG A 249 -0.88 31.60 4.07
N ALA A 250 -2.02 31.10 4.53
CA ALA A 250 -2.48 31.31 5.89
C ALA A 250 -2.19 30.04 6.73
N ALA A 251 -1.08 30.09 7.48
CA ALA A 251 -0.74 29.29 8.66
C ALA A 251 0.21 28.07 8.55
N GLY A 252 0.80 27.73 7.39
CA GLY A 252 1.79 26.63 7.30
C GLY A 252 2.98 26.95 6.40
N SER A 253 4.12 26.28 6.59
CA SER A 253 5.24 26.39 5.65
C SER A 253 4.82 25.81 4.28
N SER A 254 5.47 26.23 3.18
CA SER A 254 5.13 25.73 1.82
C SER A 254 5.15 24.20 1.72
N ARG A 255 5.93 23.54 2.59
CA ARG A 255 6.07 22.08 2.64
C ARG A 255 4.91 21.40 3.34
N ASP A 256 4.34 22.01 4.37
CA ASP A 256 3.16 21.48 5.07
C ASP A 256 1.95 21.47 4.15
N ALA A 257 1.74 22.57 3.40
CA ALA A 257 0.66 22.68 2.42
C ALA A 257 0.78 21.62 1.30
N LEU A 258 2.00 21.32 0.85
CA LEU A 258 2.26 20.26 -0.11
C LEU A 258 1.92 18.88 0.49
N ASN A 259 2.38 18.59 1.70
CA ASN A 259 2.14 17.32 2.39
C ASN A 259 0.63 17.09 2.62
N ASP A 260 -0.09 18.11 3.09
CA ASP A 260 -1.54 18.05 3.29
C ASP A 260 -2.29 17.80 1.99
N HIS A 261 -1.88 18.48 0.90
CA HIS A 261 -2.46 18.27 -0.43
C HIS A 261 -2.22 16.84 -0.92
N VAL A 262 -0.98 16.34 -0.82
CA VAL A 262 -0.65 14.94 -1.16
C VAL A 262 -1.52 13.98 -0.35
N ALA A 263 -1.60 14.15 0.97
CA ALA A 263 -2.38 13.29 1.85
C ALA A 263 -3.88 13.27 1.48
N ALA A 264 -4.45 14.44 1.17
CA ALA A 264 -5.84 14.56 0.71
C ALA A 264 -6.07 13.82 -0.62
N ARG A 265 -5.20 14.03 -1.62
CA ARG A 265 -5.34 13.37 -2.93
C ARG A 265 -5.16 11.85 -2.85
N LEU A 266 -4.23 11.37 -2.03
CA LEU A 266 -4.08 9.94 -1.77
C LEU A 266 -5.33 9.35 -1.10
N THR A 267 -5.94 10.08 -0.18
CA THR A 267 -7.20 9.67 0.47
C THR A 267 -8.35 9.58 -0.52
N GLU A 268 -8.48 10.56 -1.43
CA GLU A 268 -9.49 10.51 -2.50
C GLU A 268 -9.28 9.31 -3.45
N LEU A 269 -8.04 9.01 -3.83
CA LEU A 269 -7.73 7.85 -4.68
C LEU A 269 -8.14 6.54 -4.01
N ARG A 270 -7.88 6.40 -2.71
CA ARG A 270 -8.32 5.23 -1.93
C ARG A 270 -9.84 5.13 -1.89
N ALA A 271 -10.53 6.22 -1.57
CA ALA A 271 -11.99 6.25 -1.52
C ALA A 271 -12.63 5.86 -2.88
N LYS A 272 -12.02 6.26 -4.00
CA LYS A 272 -12.44 5.85 -5.35
C LYS A 272 -12.24 4.35 -5.60
N ASP A 273 -11.09 3.80 -5.22
CA ASP A 273 -10.81 2.36 -5.36
C ASP A 273 -11.78 1.50 -4.53
N GLU A 274 -12.03 1.92 -3.29
CA GLU A 274 -12.98 1.26 -2.38
C GLU A 274 -14.39 1.30 -2.98
N GLN A 275 -14.83 2.46 -3.46
CA GLN A 275 -16.15 2.60 -4.10
C GLN A 275 -16.27 1.72 -5.33
N ALA A 276 -15.27 1.71 -6.23
CA ALA A 276 -15.28 0.87 -7.42
C ALA A 276 -15.35 -0.64 -7.07
N ALA A 277 -14.72 -1.05 -5.97
CA ALA A 277 -14.80 -2.42 -5.50
C ALA A 277 -16.18 -2.77 -4.92
N VAL A 278 -16.81 -1.86 -4.18
CA VAL A 278 -18.17 -2.01 -3.65
C VAL A 278 -19.22 -2.02 -4.77
N ASP A 279 -19.03 -1.19 -5.79
CA ASP A 279 -19.91 -1.17 -6.97
C ASP A 279 -19.85 -2.50 -7.72
N ARG A 280 -18.64 -3.07 -7.89
CA ARG A 280 -18.45 -4.38 -8.51
C ARG A 280 -19.07 -5.51 -7.67
N LEU A 281 -18.94 -5.44 -6.35
CA LEU A 281 -19.57 -6.38 -5.41
C LEU A 281 -21.10 -6.39 -5.55
N SER A 282 -21.69 -5.22 -5.74
CA SER A 282 -23.15 -5.03 -5.78
C SER A 282 -23.76 -5.19 -7.18
N ALA A 283 -22.92 -5.40 -8.20
CA ALA A 283 -23.37 -5.54 -9.58
C ALA A 283 -24.31 -6.73 -9.77
N GLY A 284 -25.38 -6.53 -10.55
CA GLY A 284 -26.35 -7.59 -10.84
C GLY A 284 -27.14 -8.05 -9.62
N ASP A 285 -27.42 -7.17 -8.64
CA ASP A 285 -28.08 -7.53 -7.38
C ASP A 285 -27.30 -8.59 -6.59
N PHE A 286 -25.99 -8.35 -6.44
CA PHE A 286 -25.05 -9.26 -5.77
C PHE A 286 -24.95 -10.66 -6.42
N GLU A 287 -25.29 -10.81 -7.71
CA GLU A 287 -25.19 -12.10 -8.42
C GLU A 287 -23.80 -12.75 -8.26
N ASN A 288 -22.73 -11.94 -8.24
CA ASN A 288 -21.36 -12.37 -8.01
C ASN A 288 -20.77 -11.79 -6.70
N GLY A 289 -21.61 -11.53 -5.71
CA GLY A 289 -21.23 -10.96 -4.42
C GLY A 289 -21.50 -11.91 -3.27
N ALA A 290 -20.63 -11.89 -2.27
CA ALA A 290 -20.88 -12.49 -0.95
C ALA A 290 -20.71 -11.43 0.12
N VAL A 291 -21.68 -11.27 1.02
CA VAL A 291 -21.67 -10.26 2.08
C VAL A 291 -21.79 -10.94 3.44
N GLY A 292 -20.92 -10.56 4.38
CA GLY A 292 -20.88 -11.11 5.72
C GLY A 292 -20.00 -12.35 5.87
N VAL A 293 -19.62 -12.64 7.12
CA VAL A 293 -18.62 -13.66 7.47
C VAL A 293 -18.97 -15.04 6.94
N GLY A 294 -20.20 -15.52 7.16
CA GLY A 294 -20.61 -16.88 6.75
C GLY A 294 -20.57 -17.07 5.22
N ALA A 295 -21.11 -16.11 4.47
CA ALA A 295 -21.13 -16.17 3.01
C ALA A 295 -19.70 -16.11 2.42
N VAL A 296 -18.84 -15.27 2.99
CA VAL A 296 -17.43 -15.17 2.56
C VAL A 296 -16.62 -16.41 2.93
N ILE A 297 -16.83 -17.00 4.12
CA ILE A 297 -16.23 -18.29 4.47
C ILE A 297 -16.63 -19.33 3.44
N HIS A 298 -17.92 -19.50 3.16
CA HIS A 298 -18.39 -20.48 2.18
C HIS A 298 -17.75 -20.26 0.79
N ALA A 299 -17.71 -19.02 0.31
CA ALA A 299 -17.07 -18.68 -0.97
C ALA A 299 -15.55 -18.97 -0.99
N LEU A 300 -14.84 -18.69 0.11
CA LEU A 300 -13.41 -19.01 0.24
C LEU A 300 -13.17 -20.53 0.21
N GLN A 301 -13.98 -21.29 0.95
CA GLN A 301 -13.88 -22.75 1.00
C GLN A 301 -14.13 -23.40 -0.37
N GLN A 302 -14.86 -22.74 -1.27
CA GLN A 302 -15.11 -23.19 -2.66
C GLN A 302 -14.17 -22.57 -3.70
N GLY A 303 -13.16 -21.78 -3.29
CA GLY A 303 -12.24 -21.11 -4.21
C GLY A 303 -12.89 -20.05 -5.11
N GLN A 304 -14.07 -19.55 -4.73
CA GLN A 304 -14.88 -18.64 -5.54
C GLN A 304 -14.43 -17.18 -5.47
N VAL A 305 -13.65 -16.80 -4.47
CA VAL A 305 -13.31 -15.40 -4.22
C VAL A 305 -12.30 -14.90 -5.26
N GLU A 306 -12.63 -13.79 -5.94
CA GLU A 306 -11.69 -13.02 -6.76
C GLU A 306 -10.98 -11.98 -5.90
N LYS A 307 -11.77 -11.19 -5.15
CA LYS A 307 -11.30 -10.13 -4.26
C LYS A 307 -12.14 -10.10 -2.99
N MET A 308 -11.49 -10.19 -1.84
CA MET A 308 -12.11 -10.00 -0.53
C MET A 308 -11.90 -8.55 -0.07
N LEU A 309 -12.98 -7.94 0.41
CA LEU A 309 -13.03 -6.63 1.06
C LEU A 309 -13.23 -6.83 2.56
N ILE A 310 -12.42 -6.18 3.39
CA ILE A 310 -12.51 -6.31 4.85
C ILE A 310 -12.48 -4.95 5.54
N ASP A 311 -13.42 -4.77 6.47
CA ASP A 311 -13.50 -3.65 7.39
C ASP A 311 -13.07 -4.17 8.78
N LEU A 312 -11.87 -3.76 9.22
CA LEU A 312 -11.26 -4.26 10.45
C LEU A 312 -11.99 -3.82 11.73
N ASP A 313 -12.68 -2.69 11.69
CA ASP A 313 -13.45 -2.22 12.84
C ASP A 313 -14.79 -2.97 12.92
N ALA A 314 -15.46 -3.16 11.78
CA ALA A 314 -16.76 -3.82 11.74
C ALA A 314 -16.68 -5.35 11.89
N ILE A 315 -15.55 -5.99 11.55
CA ILE A 315 -15.35 -7.44 11.78
C ILE A 315 -15.27 -7.76 13.29
N GLY A 316 -14.69 -6.85 14.07
CA GLY A 316 -14.55 -6.93 15.53
C GLY A 316 -13.74 -8.13 16.02
N ASP A 317 -13.93 -8.47 17.29
CA ASP A 317 -13.15 -9.50 18.01
C ASP A 317 -13.62 -10.95 17.75
N ARG A 318 -14.28 -11.20 16.61
CA ARG A 318 -14.72 -12.54 16.23
C ARG A 318 -13.50 -13.45 16.08
N SER A 319 -13.65 -14.73 16.41
CA SER A 319 -12.61 -15.74 16.19
C SER A 319 -13.08 -16.79 15.18
N LEU A 320 -12.14 -17.29 14.38
CA LEU A 320 -12.34 -18.36 13.41
C LEU A 320 -11.17 -19.35 13.50
N PHE A 321 -11.34 -20.53 12.92
CA PHE A 321 -10.30 -21.55 12.89
C PHE A 321 -9.46 -21.42 11.61
N ALA A 322 -8.16 -21.22 11.77
CA ALA A 322 -7.21 -21.31 10.68
C ALA A 322 -6.82 -22.77 10.45
N LEU A 323 -6.84 -23.21 9.19
CA LEU A 323 -6.58 -24.61 8.82
C LEU A 323 -5.25 -24.75 8.06
N ALA A 324 -4.59 -25.88 8.24
CA ALA A 324 -3.31 -26.21 7.60
C ALA A 324 -3.43 -26.47 6.10
N SER A 325 -4.60 -26.89 5.64
CA SER A 325 -4.90 -27.20 4.24
C SER A 325 -6.26 -26.64 3.85
N GLU A 326 -6.67 -26.83 2.59
CA GLU A 326 -8.05 -26.62 2.15
C GLU A 326 -9.03 -27.28 3.15
N PRO A 327 -10.09 -26.56 3.56
CA PRO A 327 -10.61 -25.34 2.95
C PRO A 327 -10.07 -24.02 3.57
N TRP A 328 -8.91 -24.06 4.24
CA TRP A 328 -8.11 -22.96 4.80
C TRP A 328 -8.70 -22.20 6.00
N VAL A 329 -10.02 -22.11 6.10
CA VAL A 329 -10.75 -21.48 7.20
C VAL A 329 -12.03 -22.23 7.52
N ALA A 330 -12.39 -22.26 8.80
CA ALA A 330 -13.65 -22.80 9.29
C ALA A 330 -14.25 -21.91 10.39
N SER A 331 -15.58 -21.90 10.49
CA SER A 331 -16.28 -21.21 11.57
C SER A 331 -16.43 -22.09 12.82
N ALA A 332 -16.44 -23.42 12.62
CA ALA A 332 -16.44 -24.42 13.68
C ALA A 332 -15.46 -25.57 13.35
N PRO A 333 -14.89 -26.28 14.34
CA PRO A 333 -13.92 -27.34 14.09
C PRO A 333 -14.44 -28.47 13.20
N GLU A 334 -15.74 -28.75 13.23
CA GLU A 334 -16.39 -29.78 12.42
C GLU A 334 -16.41 -29.45 10.93
N GLU A 335 -16.28 -28.16 10.57
CA GLU A 335 -16.19 -27.67 9.20
C GLU A 335 -14.76 -27.77 8.63
N ALA A 336 -13.80 -28.30 9.38
CA ALA A 336 -12.42 -28.47 8.92
C ALA A 336 -12.26 -29.56 7.84
N LEU A 337 -13.25 -30.44 7.66
CA LEU A 337 -13.29 -31.46 6.58
C LEU A 337 -12.01 -32.32 6.46
N GLY A 338 -11.37 -32.63 7.59
CA GLY A 338 -10.14 -33.43 7.64
C GLY A 338 -8.85 -32.62 7.62
N ALA A 339 -8.92 -31.30 7.44
CA ALA A 339 -7.78 -30.41 7.61
C ALA A 339 -7.39 -30.28 9.09
N ALA A 340 -6.09 -30.19 9.36
CA ALA A 340 -5.60 -29.90 10.70
C ALA A 340 -5.93 -28.45 11.10
N VAL A 341 -6.47 -28.27 12.31
CA VAL A 341 -6.72 -26.95 12.88
C VAL A 341 -5.42 -26.40 13.46
N LEU A 342 -4.93 -25.29 12.91
CA LEU A 342 -3.72 -24.61 13.40
C LEU A 342 -3.99 -23.81 14.67
N GLY A 343 -5.21 -23.29 14.82
CA GLY A 343 -5.64 -22.57 16.01
C GLY A 343 -6.91 -21.75 15.79
N SER A 344 -7.49 -21.29 16.90
CA SER A 344 -8.52 -20.25 16.90
C SER A 344 -7.82 -18.89 16.90
N VAL A 345 -8.06 -18.09 15.87
CA VAL A 345 -7.41 -16.78 15.67
C VAL A 345 -8.46 -15.70 15.36
N PRO A 346 -8.14 -14.41 15.48
CA PRO A 346 -9.05 -13.34 15.08
C PRO A 346 -9.56 -13.53 13.65
N ALA A 347 -10.84 -13.25 13.42
CA ALA A 347 -11.51 -13.50 12.15
C ALA A 347 -10.85 -12.75 10.99
N ALA A 348 -10.38 -11.53 11.24
CA ALA A 348 -9.62 -10.76 10.26
C ALA A 348 -8.36 -11.50 9.78
N LEU A 349 -7.63 -12.13 10.70
CA LEU A 349 -6.41 -12.89 10.39
C LEU A 349 -6.77 -14.17 9.64
N ALA A 350 -7.75 -14.95 10.13
CA ALA A 350 -8.17 -16.19 9.49
C ALA A 350 -8.66 -15.96 8.05
N LEU A 351 -9.52 -14.96 7.83
CA LEU A 351 -10.07 -14.64 6.52
C LEU A 351 -9.00 -14.09 5.58
N SER A 352 -8.14 -13.19 6.05
CA SER A 352 -7.05 -12.62 5.23
C SER A 352 -6.05 -13.71 4.83
N ARG A 353 -5.72 -14.61 5.75
CA ARG A 353 -4.90 -15.78 5.47
C ARG A 353 -5.56 -16.65 4.41
N ALA A 354 -6.79 -17.08 4.65
CA ALA A 354 -7.53 -17.94 3.72
C ALA A 354 -7.63 -17.34 2.32
N ALA A 355 -7.90 -16.04 2.21
CA ALA A 355 -7.94 -15.32 0.93
C ALA A 355 -6.59 -15.39 0.20
N LEU A 356 -5.48 -15.05 0.86
CA LEU A 356 -4.16 -15.03 0.19
C LEU A 356 -3.67 -16.44 -0.16
N VAL A 357 -3.85 -17.43 0.71
CA VAL A 357 -3.44 -18.82 0.41
C VAL A 357 -4.33 -19.45 -0.67
N ALA A 358 -5.57 -18.98 -0.84
CA ALA A 358 -6.47 -19.35 -1.93
C ALA A 358 -6.32 -18.46 -3.19
N ASP A 359 -5.22 -17.70 -3.32
CA ASP A 359 -4.91 -16.83 -4.46
C ASP A 359 -6.00 -15.78 -4.77
N SER A 360 -6.67 -15.31 -3.73
CA SER A 360 -7.62 -14.19 -3.79
C SER A 360 -6.91 -12.87 -3.52
N ARG A 361 -7.42 -11.79 -4.13
CA ARG A 361 -6.96 -10.43 -3.81
C ARG A 361 -7.58 -9.96 -2.50
N LEU A 362 -6.85 -9.16 -1.74
CA LEU A 362 -7.32 -8.57 -0.48
C LEU A 362 -7.35 -7.03 -0.60
N MET A 363 -8.38 -6.41 -0.05
CA MET A 363 -8.47 -4.95 0.10
C MET A 363 -9.08 -4.61 1.47
N PHE A 364 -8.36 -3.82 2.25
CA PHE A 364 -8.87 -3.23 3.47
C PHE A 364 -9.64 -1.97 3.10
N VAL A 365 -10.87 -1.84 3.61
CA VAL A 365 -11.74 -0.69 3.35
C VAL A 365 -11.94 0.13 4.61
N ASP A 366 -12.30 1.40 4.46
CA ASP A 366 -12.67 2.24 5.60
C ASP A 366 -14.00 1.80 6.23
N THR A 367 -14.18 2.15 7.50
CA THR A 367 -15.32 1.71 8.31
C THR A 367 -16.65 2.15 7.73
N GLY A 368 -17.58 1.21 7.57
CA GLY A 368 -18.93 1.47 7.05
C GLY A 368 -19.04 1.59 5.54
N ARG A 369 -18.00 1.21 4.79
CA ARG A 369 -18.03 1.15 3.31
C ARG A 369 -18.77 -0.06 2.77
N LEU A 370 -18.82 -1.15 3.53
CA LEU A 370 -19.45 -2.39 3.08
C LEU A 370 -20.97 -2.36 3.27
N PRO A 371 -21.73 -3.04 2.38
CA PRO A 371 -23.18 -3.17 2.51
C PRO A 371 -23.59 -3.73 3.87
N GLU A 372 -24.74 -3.27 4.38
CA GLU A 372 -25.32 -3.72 5.66
C GLU A 372 -24.40 -3.54 6.88
N ARG A 373 -23.35 -2.72 6.77
CA ARG A 373 -22.28 -2.58 7.78
C ARG A 373 -21.61 -3.92 8.10
N ALA A 374 -21.56 -4.83 7.11
CA ALA A 374 -20.85 -6.10 7.25
C ALA A 374 -19.34 -5.85 7.45
N GLY A 375 -18.70 -6.66 8.29
CA GLY A 375 -17.24 -6.59 8.48
C GLY A 375 -16.42 -7.15 7.31
N VAL A 376 -17.04 -7.91 6.41
CA VAL A 376 -16.37 -8.54 5.27
C VAL A 376 -17.34 -8.76 4.12
N ALA A 377 -16.84 -8.64 2.90
CA ALA A 377 -17.54 -8.99 1.67
C ALA A 377 -16.55 -9.54 0.63
N ALA A 378 -17.04 -10.15 -0.44
CA ALA A 378 -16.21 -10.67 -1.50
C ALA A 378 -16.87 -10.53 -2.88
N VAL A 379 -16.06 -10.12 -3.85
CA VAL A 379 -16.36 -10.25 -5.27
C VAL A 379 -15.96 -11.65 -5.70
N LEU A 380 -16.88 -12.37 -6.32
CA LEU A 380 -16.72 -13.75 -6.73
C LEU A 380 -16.33 -13.86 -8.21
N ARG A 381 -15.54 -14.88 -8.54
CA ARG A 381 -15.14 -15.25 -9.90
C ARG A 381 -16.30 -15.87 -10.69
N TRP A 382 -17.17 -16.59 -10.00
CA TRP A 382 -18.41 -17.17 -10.47
C TRP A 382 -19.42 -17.20 -9.32
N PRO A 383 -20.73 -17.20 -9.61
CA PRO A 383 -21.75 -17.11 -8.57
C PRO A 383 -21.67 -18.30 -7.62
N THR A 384 -22.08 -18.09 -6.37
CA THR A 384 -22.44 -19.21 -5.50
C THR A 384 -23.56 -19.99 -6.20
N GLY A 385 -23.55 -21.33 -6.11
CA GLY A 385 -24.55 -22.17 -6.79
C GLY A 385 -25.98 -21.69 -6.51
N PRO A 386 -26.97 -22.07 -7.34
CA PRO A 386 -28.28 -21.43 -7.35
C PRO A 386 -28.84 -21.32 -5.93
N ALA A 387 -29.41 -20.16 -5.60
CA ALA A 387 -30.19 -19.98 -4.38
C ALA A 387 -31.09 -21.20 -4.19
N VAL A 388 -31.01 -21.84 -3.03
CA VAL A 388 -31.81 -23.02 -2.68
C VAL A 388 -33.23 -22.82 -3.22
N PRO A 389 -33.76 -23.72 -4.07
CA PRO A 389 -35.10 -23.54 -4.61
C PRO A 389 -36.11 -23.32 -3.49
N GLY A 390 -36.65 -22.10 -3.38
CA GLY A 390 -37.68 -21.76 -2.38
C GLY A 390 -37.45 -20.49 -1.55
N THR A 391 -36.29 -19.82 -1.60
CA THR A 391 -36.16 -18.48 -1.00
C THR A 391 -36.79 -17.43 -1.91
N PRO A 392 -37.83 -16.70 -1.46
CA PRO A 392 -38.45 -15.67 -2.29
C PRO A 392 -37.43 -14.57 -2.58
N ARG A 393 -37.26 -14.27 -3.87
CA ARG A 393 -36.53 -13.07 -4.30
C ARG A 393 -37.24 -11.86 -3.71
N TRP A 394 -36.48 -11.02 -3.02
CA TRP A 394 -36.95 -9.82 -2.35
C TRP A 394 -37.83 -8.99 -3.30
N THR A 395 -39.04 -8.68 -2.87
CA THR A 395 -39.92 -7.69 -3.51
C THR A 395 -39.86 -6.41 -2.67
N PRO A 396 -39.51 -5.25 -3.25
CA PRO A 396 -39.68 -3.98 -2.55
C PRO A 396 -41.17 -3.77 -2.27
N ARG A 397 -41.53 -3.50 -1.01
CA ARG A 397 -42.89 -3.06 -0.67
C ARG A 397 -43.11 -1.63 -1.19
N PRO A 398 -44.35 -1.29 -1.59
CA PRO A 398 -44.70 -0.03 -2.24
C PRO A 398 -44.51 1.20 -1.36
#